data_AF-B7RYN3-F1
#
_entry.id   AF-B7RYN3-F1
#
_cell.length_a   1.000
_cell.length_b   1.000
_cell.length_c   1.000
_cell.angle_alpha   90.00
_cell.angle_beta   90.00
_cell.angle_gamma   90.00
#
_symmetry.space_group_name_H-M   'P 1'
#
loop_
_entity.id
_entity.type
_entity.pdbx_description
1 polymer ?
#
loop_
_entity_poly.entity_id
_entity_poly.type
_entity_poly.pdbx_seq_one_letter_code
_entity_poly.pdbx_strand_id
1 'polypeptide(L)'
;MRVLAVLLGVTFSLITGCASIVTGQDQTISINTPNCKGAQCTMTNPEGTYYVTTPGTVTVNKEYGDLVVTCEKEGIDPFTMQVASSTKGMAFGNILLGGIIGAGVDIATGAAYDYPSQVIHPLDCRTPQQKAAAPQSGQFDEKAKMLVDLDNCDAPSFVFIDGKDEIYRTRCLDGTVGVIACNEEECRPVNTSKSAGKTTDDTLPEHVDEVQNIAREYNCDESFHNTDLSPQGETWMAKCPTGDFLVIKCSQGSCMVTK
;
A
#
# COMPACT_ATOMS: atom_id res chain seq x y z
N MET A 1 25.93 -38.02 -56.33
CA MET A 1 24.76 -37.11 -56.41
C MET A 1 23.55 -37.99 -56.64
N ARG A 2 22.54 -38.13 -55.78
CA ARG A 2 21.90 -37.22 -54.81
C ARG A 2 21.32 -38.06 -53.65
N VAL A 3 21.76 -37.79 -52.42
CA VAL A 3 21.09 -37.08 -51.31
C VAL A 3 20.19 -37.98 -50.46
N LEU A 4 20.52 -38.00 -49.16
CA LEU A 4 20.12 -38.87 -48.07
C LEU A 4 18.62 -38.89 -47.75
N ALA A 5 18.18 -40.05 -47.25
CA ALA A 5 16.90 -40.29 -46.62
C ALA A 5 16.85 -39.82 -45.15
N VAL A 6 15.84 -39.01 -44.85
CA VAL A 6 14.96 -38.97 -43.66
C VAL A 6 15.54 -39.45 -42.32
N LEU A 7 15.63 -38.52 -41.36
CA LEU A 7 15.18 -38.74 -39.99
C LEU A 7 14.72 -37.41 -39.37
N LEU A 8 13.39 -37.25 -39.38
CA LEU A 8 12.63 -36.14 -38.84
C LEU A 8 12.58 -36.27 -37.31
N GLY A 9 13.55 -35.67 -36.60
CA GLY A 9 13.55 -35.57 -35.14
C GLY A 9 12.94 -34.25 -34.69
N VAL A 10 11.61 -34.11 -34.74
CA VAL A 10 10.92 -32.98 -34.11
C VAL A 10 10.86 -33.27 -32.61
N THR A 11 11.86 -32.80 -31.87
CA THR A 11 11.83 -32.72 -30.41
C THR A 11 10.81 -31.65 -30.02
N PHE A 12 9.58 -32.10 -29.77
CA PHE A 12 8.53 -31.30 -29.15
C PHE A 12 8.90 -31.15 -27.66
N SER A 13 9.67 -30.11 -27.33
CA SER A 13 9.90 -29.71 -25.95
C SER A 13 8.57 -29.26 -25.36
N LEU A 14 7.90 -30.17 -24.66
CA LEU A 14 6.77 -29.86 -23.80
C LEU A 14 7.29 -28.94 -22.69
N ILE A 15 7.16 -27.64 -22.89
CA ILE A 15 7.28 -26.64 -21.84
C ILE A 15 6.03 -26.81 -20.98
N THR A 16 6.01 -27.81 -20.10
CA THR A 16 5.08 -27.85 -18.97
C THR A 16 5.57 -26.86 -17.95
N GLY A 17 5.52 -25.57 -18.31
CA GLY A 17 5.50 -24.52 -17.33
C GLY A 17 4.12 -24.55 -16.70
N CYS A 18 4.01 -25.12 -15.50
CA CYS A 18 2.95 -24.72 -14.59
C CYS A 18 3.25 -23.26 -14.18
N ALA A 19 3.06 -22.33 -15.12
CA ALA A 19 3.12 -20.91 -14.84
C ALA A 19 1.87 -20.59 -14.01
N SER A 20 2.05 -20.59 -12.69
CA SER A 20 1.05 -20.08 -11.76
C SER A 20 0.94 -18.56 -11.98
N ILE A 21 0.16 -18.15 -12.98
CA ILE A 21 -0.17 -16.75 -13.28
C ILE A 21 -1.31 -16.28 -12.36
N VAL A 22 -1.21 -16.58 -11.06
CA VAL A 22 -2.20 -16.16 -10.06
C VAL A 22 -1.55 -15.37 -8.92
N THR A 23 -0.22 -15.26 -8.87
CA THR A 23 0.51 -14.60 -7.77
C THR A 23 0.51 -13.06 -7.82
N GLY A 24 -0.23 -12.46 -8.76
CA GLY A 24 -0.20 -11.02 -8.99
C GLY A 24 -1.13 -10.22 -8.08
N GLN A 25 -2.36 -10.69 -7.88
CA GLN A 25 -3.48 -9.90 -7.32
C GLN A 25 -3.80 -10.23 -5.86
N ASP A 26 -3.38 -11.40 -5.38
CA ASP A 26 -3.61 -11.81 -4.00
C ASP A 26 -2.44 -11.38 -3.10
N GLN A 27 -2.75 -10.97 -1.88
CA GLN A 27 -1.77 -10.68 -0.84
C GLN A 27 -2.19 -11.28 0.49
N THR A 28 -1.27 -12.01 1.13
CA THR A 28 -1.44 -12.41 2.52
C THR A 28 -1.04 -11.27 3.46
N ILE A 29 -1.98 -10.86 4.31
CA ILE A 29 -1.79 -9.86 5.36
C ILE A 29 -1.86 -10.56 6.71
N SER A 30 -0.92 -10.24 7.59
CA SER A 30 -0.95 -10.65 9.00
C SER A 30 -1.53 -9.51 9.84
N ILE A 31 -2.54 -9.78 10.66
CA ILE A 31 -3.14 -8.77 11.54
C ILE A 31 -3.04 -9.19 13.00
N ASN A 32 -2.68 -8.24 13.85
CA ASN A 32 -2.57 -8.42 15.29
C ASN A 32 -3.29 -7.30 16.06
N THR A 33 -3.90 -7.64 17.19
CA THR A 33 -4.43 -6.71 18.19
C THR A 33 -3.73 -6.99 19.52
N PRO A 34 -2.54 -6.41 19.76
CA PRO A 34 -1.67 -6.82 20.87
C PRO A 34 -2.35 -6.74 22.25
N ASN A 35 -3.21 -5.74 22.45
CA ASN A 35 -3.97 -5.52 23.69
C ASN A 35 -5.39 -6.11 23.65
N CYS A 36 -5.75 -6.87 22.62
CA CYS A 36 -7.07 -7.49 22.51
C CYS A 36 -7.05 -8.80 21.70
N LYS A 37 -6.51 -9.88 22.27
CA LYS A 37 -6.45 -11.17 21.57
C LYS A 37 -7.84 -11.76 21.30
N GLY A 38 -7.95 -12.47 20.18
CA GLY A 38 -9.18 -13.09 19.71
C GLY A 38 -10.26 -12.07 19.35
N ALA A 39 -9.85 -10.90 18.83
CA ALA A 39 -10.81 -9.96 18.24
C ALA A 39 -11.22 -10.47 16.86
N GLN A 40 -12.48 -10.27 16.50
CA GLN A 40 -12.99 -10.57 15.17
C GLN A 40 -12.76 -9.34 14.30
N CYS A 41 -12.00 -9.48 13.22
CA CYS A 41 -11.70 -8.40 12.31
C CYS A 41 -12.34 -8.66 10.94
N THR A 42 -12.98 -7.63 10.42
CA THR A 42 -13.51 -7.55 9.05
C THR A 42 -12.66 -6.57 8.28
N MET A 43 -12.16 -6.99 7.12
CA MET A 43 -11.30 -6.20 6.23
C MET A 43 -12.05 -6.06 4.90
N THR A 44 -12.26 -4.84 4.42
CA THR A 44 -13.08 -4.58 3.23
C THR A 44 -12.38 -3.61 2.28
N ASN A 45 -12.39 -3.95 1.00
CA ASN A 45 -12.03 -3.08 -0.11
C ASN A 45 -13.01 -3.33 -1.27
N PRO A 46 -12.91 -2.61 -2.41
CA PRO A 46 -13.80 -2.83 -3.56
C PRO A 46 -13.84 -4.28 -4.08
N GLU A 47 -12.75 -5.04 -3.93
CA GLU A 47 -12.67 -6.43 -4.40
C GLU A 47 -13.41 -7.42 -3.49
N GLY A 48 -13.57 -7.11 -2.20
CA GLY A 48 -14.26 -8.03 -1.32
C GLY A 48 -14.26 -7.67 0.17
N THR A 49 -14.84 -8.59 0.94
CA THR A 49 -14.84 -8.56 2.40
C THR A 49 -14.22 -9.84 2.93
N TYR A 50 -13.24 -9.68 3.82
CA TYR A 50 -12.41 -10.74 4.37
C TYR A 50 -12.53 -10.75 5.89
N TYR A 51 -12.44 -11.93 6.49
CA TYR A 51 -12.65 -12.12 7.92
C TYR A 51 -11.47 -12.85 8.54
N VAL A 52 -11.06 -12.42 9.73
CA VAL A 52 -9.94 -13.02 10.46
C VAL A 52 -10.09 -12.80 11.97
N THR A 53 -9.68 -13.79 12.76
CA THR A 53 -9.57 -13.63 14.22
C THR A 53 -8.12 -13.37 14.59
N THR A 54 -7.85 -12.35 15.41
CA THR A 54 -6.49 -11.93 15.74
C THR A 54 -5.87 -12.70 16.91
N PRO A 55 -4.54 -12.89 16.93
CA PRO A 55 -3.62 -12.71 15.80
C PRO A 55 -3.91 -13.75 14.71
N GLY A 56 -3.87 -13.34 13.45
CA GLY A 56 -4.18 -14.22 12.33
C GLY A 56 -3.73 -13.67 10.99
N THR A 57 -3.79 -14.50 9.96
CA THR A 57 -3.49 -14.13 8.57
C THR A 57 -4.72 -14.29 7.70
N VAL A 58 -4.83 -13.43 6.68
CA VAL A 58 -5.89 -13.51 5.68
C VAL A 58 -5.32 -13.13 4.32
N THR A 59 -5.78 -13.82 3.28
CA THR A 59 -5.45 -13.46 1.90
C THR A 59 -6.53 -12.51 1.39
N VAL A 60 -6.11 -11.34 0.93
CA VAL A 60 -6.97 -10.31 0.35
C VAL A 60 -6.61 -10.09 -1.11
N ASN A 61 -7.57 -9.67 -1.93
CA ASN A 61 -7.28 -9.13 -3.23
C ASN A 61 -6.77 -7.70 -3.07
N LYS A 62 -5.65 -7.39 -3.72
CA LYS A 62 -5.05 -6.08 -3.72
C LYS A 62 -5.85 -5.14 -4.59
N GLU A 63 -5.98 -3.91 -4.13
CA GLU A 63 -6.74 -2.89 -4.81
C GLU A 63 -6.10 -1.53 -4.59
N TYR A 64 -6.40 -0.60 -5.48
CA TYR A 64 -5.96 0.80 -5.37
C TYR A 64 -6.48 1.46 -4.09
N GLY A 65 -7.75 1.20 -3.75
CA GLY A 65 -8.38 1.79 -2.57
C GLY A 65 -7.85 1.24 -1.25
N ASP A 66 -7.95 2.06 -0.22
CA ASP A 66 -7.60 1.69 1.15
C ASP A 66 -8.39 0.48 1.63
N LEU A 67 -7.72 -0.35 2.43
CA LEU A 67 -8.35 -1.48 3.10
C LEU A 67 -8.96 -0.99 4.42
N VAL A 68 -10.29 -1.00 4.50
CA VAL A 68 -11.01 -0.66 5.73
C VAL A 68 -10.97 -1.85 6.66
N VAL A 69 -10.34 -1.70 7.82
CA VAL A 69 -10.21 -2.74 8.84
C VAL A 69 -11.04 -2.35 10.06
N THR A 70 -12.02 -3.18 10.40
CA THR A 70 -12.82 -3.03 11.62
C THR A 70 -12.63 -4.26 12.50
N CYS A 71 -12.12 -4.07 13.72
CA CYS A 71 -12.01 -5.15 14.70
C CYS A 71 -12.94 -4.92 15.89
N GLU A 72 -13.57 -6.01 16.34
CA GLU A 72 -14.53 -6.02 17.44
C GLU A 72 -14.26 -7.15 18.44
N LYS A 73 -14.65 -6.92 19.68
CA LYS A 73 -14.61 -7.88 20.77
C LYS A 73 -15.83 -7.65 21.67
N GLU A 74 -16.42 -8.71 22.20
CA GLU A 74 -17.56 -8.61 23.11
C GLU A 74 -17.26 -7.65 24.28
N GLY A 75 -18.17 -6.70 24.51
CA GLY A 75 -18.08 -5.72 25.59
C GLY A 75 -17.07 -4.59 25.36
N ILE A 76 -16.50 -4.47 24.16
CA ILE A 76 -15.53 -3.44 23.80
C ILE A 76 -16.03 -2.71 22.55
N ASP A 77 -15.95 -1.38 22.55
CA ASP A 77 -16.34 -0.59 21.40
C ASP A 77 -15.51 -0.99 20.17
N PRO A 78 -16.14 -1.26 19.01
CA PRO A 78 -15.42 -1.60 17.80
C PRO A 78 -14.52 -0.45 17.38
N PHE A 79 -13.39 -0.79 16.77
CA PHE A 79 -12.46 0.20 16.25
C PHE A 79 -12.26 -0.04 14.75
N THR A 80 -12.42 1.02 13.97
CA THR A 80 -12.24 1.01 12.52
C THR A 80 -11.06 1.91 12.14
N MET A 81 -10.23 1.43 11.21
CA MET A 81 -9.17 2.20 10.58
C MET A 81 -9.07 1.91 9.10
N GLN A 82 -8.51 2.85 8.36
CA GLN A 82 -8.13 2.68 6.96
C GLN A 82 -6.64 2.33 6.92
N VAL A 83 -6.31 1.30 6.15
CA VAL A 83 -4.94 0.85 5.87
C VAL A 83 -4.65 1.21 4.42
N ALA A 84 -3.71 2.14 4.23
CA ALA A 84 -3.37 2.66 2.91
C ALA A 84 -2.89 1.54 1.97
N SER A 85 -3.22 1.67 0.68
CA SER A 85 -2.63 0.92 -0.41
C SER A 85 -1.44 1.69 -1.01
N SER A 86 -0.42 0.98 -1.50
CA SER A 86 0.73 1.58 -2.19
C SER A 86 0.97 0.90 -3.52
N THR A 87 1.43 1.66 -4.51
CA THR A 87 1.93 1.09 -5.76
C THR A 87 3.33 0.52 -5.59
N LYS A 88 3.54 -0.73 -6.03
CA LYS A 88 4.88 -1.32 -6.19
C LYS A 88 5.71 -0.47 -7.16
N GLY A 89 6.85 0.04 -6.70
CA GLY A 89 7.83 0.69 -7.60
C GLY A 89 8.30 -0.22 -8.75
N MET A 90 8.25 -1.56 -8.57
CA MET A 90 8.58 -2.53 -9.61
C MET A 90 7.43 -2.89 -10.57
N ALA A 91 6.17 -2.56 -10.29
CA ALA A 91 5.09 -2.73 -11.27
C ALA A 91 5.34 -1.88 -12.53
N PHE A 92 6.08 -0.79 -12.37
CA PHE A 92 6.56 0.07 -13.45
C PHE A 92 7.87 -0.41 -14.08
N GLY A 93 8.58 -1.38 -13.48
CA GLY A 93 9.78 -2.01 -14.06
C GLY A 93 9.48 -2.85 -15.30
N ASN A 94 8.25 -3.36 -15.43
CA ASN A 94 7.78 -4.08 -16.62
C ASN A 94 7.57 -3.17 -17.84
N ILE A 95 7.68 -1.84 -17.70
CA ILE A 95 7.71 -0.92 -18.85
C ILE A 95 8.89 -1.22 -19.77
N LEU A 96 10.02 -1.72 -19.24
CA LEU A 96 11.21 -2.09 -20.02
C LEU A 96 11.05 -3.41 -20.81
N LEU A 97 10.12 -4.30 -20.43
CA LEU A 97 9.93 -5.62 -21.05
C LEU A 97 8.59 -5.80 -21.80
N GLY A 98 7.54 -5.07 -21.41
CA GLY A 98 6.17 -5.19 -21.96
C GLY A 98 5.51 -3.87 -22.40
N GLY A 99 6.19 -2.73 -22.23
CA GLY A 99 5.67 -1.41 -22.61
C GLY A 99 4.44 -0.96 -21.80
N ILE A 100 3.89 0.19 -22.19
CA ILE A 100 2.75 0.89 -21.55
C ILE A 100 1.52 -0.02 -21.34
N ILE A 101 1.35 -1.03 -22.21
CA ILE A 101 0.25 -2.01 -22.16
C ILE A 101 0.39 -2.95 -20.95
N GLY A 102 1.60 -3.40 -20.63
CA GLY A 102 1.85 -4.30 -19.50
C GLY A 102 1.61 -3.62 -18.15
N ALA A 103 2.07 -2.37 -18.00
CA ALA A 103 1.79 -1.56 -16.82
C ALA A 103 0.28 -1.29 -16.64
N GLY A 104 -0.44 -1.02 -17.74
CA GLY A 104 -1.90 -0.86 -17.71
C GLY A 104 -2.63 -2.10 -17.23
N VAL A 105 -2.19 -3.31 -17.63
CA VAL A 105 -2.79 -4.58 -17.17
C VAL A 105 -2.48 -4.84 -15.70
N ASP A 106 -1.25 -4.64 -15.24
CA ASP A 106 -0.88 -4.85 -13.82
C ASP A 106 -1.64 -3.89 -12.89
N ILE A 107 -1.91 -2.67 -13.35
CA ILE A 107 -2.72 -1.68 -12.64
C ILE A 107 -4.21 -2.06 -12.65
N ALA A 108 -4.77 -2.37 -13.82
CA ALA A 108 -6.18 -2.75 -13.97
C ALA A 108 -6.54 -4.06 -13.23
N THR A 109 -5.56 -4.94 -13.06
CA THR A 109 -5.72 -6.20 -12.31
C THR A 109 -5.42 -6.06 -10.82
N GLY A 110 -5.04 -4.88 -10.33
CA GLY A 110 -4.65 -4.67 -8.94
C GLY A 110 -3.28 -5.25 -8.56
N ALA A 111 -2.58 -5.92 -9.51
CA ALA A 111 -1.28 -6.52 -9.28
C ALA A 111 -0.17 -5.49 -8.99
N ALA A 112 -0.39 -4.24 -9.40
CA ALA A 112 0.51 -3.11 -9.16
C ALA A 112 0.47 -2.57 -7.73
N TYR A 113 -0.55 -2.92 -6.93
CA TYR A 113 -0.69 -2.41 -5.57
C TYR A 113 -0.12 -3.38 -4.53
N ASP A 114 0.02 -2.92 -3.30
CA ASP A 114 0.33 -3.68 -2.09
C ASP A 114 -0.22 -2.95 -0.86
N TYR A 115 -0.78 -3.73 0.07
CA TYR A 115 -1.03 -3.33 1.45
C TYR A 115 0.21 -3.61 2.33
N PRO A 116 0.29 -3.16 3.59
CA PRO A 116 1.27 -3.71 4.54
C PRO A 116 1.13 -5.23 4.67
N SER A 117 2.24 -5.96 4.73
CA SER A 117 2.23 -7.39 5.04
C SER A 117 1.85 -7.67 6.50
N GLN A 118 2.00 -6.67 7.38
CA GLN A 118 1.65 -6.73 8.79
C GLN A 118 0.83 -5.51 9.18
N VAL A 119 -0.30 -5.73 9.85
CA VAL A 119 -1.19 -4.70 10.37
C VAL A 119 -1.30 -4.84 11.88
N ILE A 120 -0.94 -3.79 12.61
CA ILE A 120 -1.16 -3.68 14.05
C ILE A 120 -2.41 -2.85 14.28
N HIS A 121 -3.48 -3.50 14.70
CA HIS A 121 -4.75 -2.84 14.95
C HIS A 121 -4.83 -2.37 16.42
N PRO A 122 -5.15 -1.08 16.68
CA PRO A 122 -5.04 -0.48 18.01
C PRO A 122 -6.21 -0.81 18.95
N LEU A 123 -6.99 -1.86 18.66
CA LEU A 123 -8.08 -2.29 19.53
C LEU A 123 -7.49 -2.71 20.89
N ASP A 124 -7.99 -2.09 21.96
CA ASP A 124 -7.45 -2.24 23.31
C ASP A 124 -8.54 -2.68 24.28
N CYS A 125 -8.46 -3.95 24.68
CA CYS A 125 -9.43 -4.61 25.56
C CYS A 125 -8.98 -4.61 27.03
N ARG A 126 -7.95 -3.83 27.37
CA ARG A 126 -7.51 -3.64 28.75
C ARG A 126 -8.51 -2.77 29.52
N THR A 127 -8.69 -3.08 30.79
CA THR A 127 -9.42 -2.25 31.76
C THR A 127 -8.70 -0.92 32.01
N PRO A 128 -9.40 0.12 32.52
CA PRO A 128 -8.76 1.38 32.91
C PRO A 128 -7.58 1.19 33.87
N GLN A 129 -7.70 0.28 34.84
CA GLN A 129 -6.62 -0.04 35.78
C GLN A 129 -5.41 -0.66 35.07
N GLN A 130 -5.63 -1.57 34.12
CA GLN A 130 -4.55 -2.15 33.32
C GLN A 130 -3.89 -1.12 32.40
N LYS A 131 -4.65 -0.17 31.85
CA LYS A 131 -4.10 0.95 31.07
C LYS A 131 -3.24 1.87 31.95
N ALA A 132 -3.69 2.17 33.16
CA ALA A 132 -2.94 2.99 34.12
C ALA A 132 -1.68 2.32 34.65
N ALA A 133 -1.69 0.98 34.78
CA ALA A 133 -0.54 0.19 35.23
C ALA A 133 0.39 -0.23 34.09
N ALA A 134 0.02 0.02 32.83
CA ALA A 134 0.86 -0.33 31.69
C ALA A 134 2.16 0.47 31.72
N PRO A 135 3.30 -0.12 31.33
CA PRO A 135 4.53 0.63 31.16
C PRO A 135 4.28 1.82 30.23
N GLN A 136 4.50 3.01 30.75
CA GLN A 136 4.51 4.22 29.94
C GLN A 136 5.93 4.42 29.44
N SER A 137 6.02 4.66 28.14
CA SER A 137 7.25 5.08 27.50
C SER A 137 6.95 6.21 26.53
N GLY A 138 8.00 6.77 25.98
CA GLY A 138 7.98 7.86 25.02
C GLY A 138 9.40 8.15 24.56
N GLN A 139 10.26 7.12 24.54
CA GLN A 139 11.68 7.29 24.31
C GLN A 139 11.96 7.73 22.87
N PHE A 140 11.02 7.42 21.97
CA PHE A 140 11.15 7.68 20.55
C PHE A 140 10.15 8.71 20.03
N ASP A 141 9.55 9.53 20.89
CA ASP A 141 8.50 10.51 20.51
C ASP A 141 8.95 11.42 19.37
N GLU A 142 10.14 12.01 19.50
CA GLU A 142 10.70 12.89 18.46
C GLU A 142 11.04 12.14 17.17
N LYS A 143 11.51 10.89 17.28
CA LYS A 143 11.79 10.06 16.10
C LYS A 143 10.49 9.64 15.38
N ALA A 144 9.44 9.31 16.13
CA ALA A 144 8.14 8.96 15.58
C ALA A 144 7.51 10.16 14.86
N LYS A 145 7.62 11.38 15.42
CA LYS A 145 7.16 12.63 14.76
C LYS A 145 7.79 12.83 13.38
N MET A 146 9.05 12.46 13.20
CA MET A 146 9.75 12.63 11.90
C MET A 146 9.17 11.79 10.76
N LEU A 147 8.34 10.78 11.06
CA LEU A 147 7.70 9.91 10.07
C LEU A 147 6.26 10.31 9.73
N VAL A 148 5.75 11.37 10.37
CA VAL A 148 4.37 11.83 10.21
C VAL A 148 4.37 13.20 9.55
N ASP A 149 3.48 13.39 8.59
CA ASP A 149 3.15 14.71 8.07
C ASP A 149 2.27 15.44 9.10
N LEU A 150 2.90 16.29 9.91
CA LEU A 150 2.23 17.00 11.00
C LEU A 150 1.29 18.13 10.53
N ASP A 151 1.32 18.48 9.24
CA ASP A 151 0.36 19.43 8.67
C ASP A 151 -0.99 18.75 8.40
N ASN A 152 -0.97 17.44 8.14
CA ASN A 152 -2.16 16.64 7.81
C ASN A 152 -2.53 15.59 8.86
N CYS A 153 -1.72 15.44 9.90
CA CYS A 153 -1.94 14.46 10.96
C CYS A 153 -1.56 15.00 12.34
N ASP A 154 -2.23 14.48 13.37
CA ASP A 154 -1.89 14.77 14.76
C ASP A 154 -0.47 14.28 15.10
N ALA A 155 0.17 14.90 16.09
CA ALA A 155 1.44 14.38 16.61
C ALA A 155 1.25 12.93 17.09
N PRO A 156 2.12 11.98 16.67
CA PRO A 156 2.00 10.60 17.10
C PRO A 156 2.17 10.50 18.62
N SER A 157 1.32 9.69 19.23
CA SER A 157 1.32 9.42 20.67
C SER A 157 1.64 7.97 20.95
N PHE A 158 2.42 7.73 22.00
CA PHE A 158 2.71 6.38 22.47
C PHE A 158 1.39 5.68 22.90
N VAL A 159 1.24 4.41 22.52
CA VAL A 159 0.06 3.61 22.83
C VAL A 159 0.40 2.45 23.78
N PHE A 160 1.40 1.64 23.44
CA PHE A 160 1.85 0.48 24.22
C PHE A 160 3.19 -0.05 23.69
N ILE A 161 3.73 -1.07 24.36
CA ILE A 161 4.94 -1.79 23.94
C ILE A 161 4.54 -3.16 23.38
N ASP A 162 4.98 -3.50 22.17
CA ASP A 162 4.86 -4.84 21.56
C ASP A 162 6.25 -5.50 21.47
N GLY A 163 6.53 -6.43 22.38
CA GLY A 163 7.86 -7.04 22.47
C GLY A 163 8.94 -6.01 22.82
N LYS A 164 9.73 -5.60 21.82
CA LYS A 164 10.77 -4.56 21.95
C LYS A 164 10.37 -3.22 21.33
N ASP A 165 9.26 -3.18 20.60
CA ASP A 165 8.84 -1.99 19.87
C ASP A 165 7.86 -1.16 20.71
N GLU A 166 8.12 0.13 20.83
CA GLU A 166 7.13 1.12 21.24
C GLU A 166 6.21 1.39 20.06
N ILE A 167 4.91 1.17 20.28
CA ILE A 167 3.88 1.40 19.27
C ILE A 167 3.29 2.79 19.48
N TYR A 168 3.42 3.60 18.44
CA TYR A 168 2.91 4.95 18.33
C TYR A 168 1.74 4.99 17.37
N ARG A 169 0.81 5.92 17.62
CA ARG A 169 -0.36 6.15 16.78
C ARG A 169 -0.56 7.64 16.52
N THR A 170 -0.89 7.95 15.27
CA THR A 170 -1.38 9.25 14.84
C THR A 170 -2.75 9.10 14.15
N ARG A 171 -3.53 10.18 14.11
CA ARG A 171 -4.77 10.29 13.35
C ARG A 171 -4.59 11.39 12.32
N CYS A 172 -4.99 11.12 11.09
CA CYS A 172 -4.88 12.07 10.00
C CYS A 172 -6.24 12.68 9.63
N LEU A 173 -6.22 13.83 8.97
CA LEU A 173 -7.41 14.60 8.59
C LEU A 173 -8.29 13.84 7.58
N ASP A 174 -7.69 12.97 6.77
CA ASP A 174 -8.36 12.05 5.84
C ASP A 174 -9.07 10.86 6.54
N GLY A 175 -8.96 10.78 7.87
CA GLY A 175 -9.54 9.71 8.68
C GLY A 175 -8.68 8.45 8.77
N THR A 176 -7.51 8.40 8.14
CA THR A 176 -6.55 7.30 8.27
C THR A 176 -5.91 7.29 9.67
N VAL A 177 -5.38 6.12 10.05
CA VAL A 177 -4.69 5.94 11.33
C VAL A 177 -3.29 5.41 11.07
N GLY A 178 -2.30 6.29 11.21
CA GLY A 178 -0.90 5.92 11.15
C GLY A 178 -0.46 5.16 12.40
N VAL A 179 0.23 4.04 12.21
CA VAL A 179 0.84 3.26 13.30
C VAL A 179 2.32 3.11 13.00
N ILE A 180 3.15 3.43 13.99
CA ILE A 180 4.61 3.44 13.89
C ILE A 180 5.16 2.54 14.99
N ALA A 181 6.10 1.66 14.64
CA ALA A 181 6.86 0.87 15.59
C ALA A 181 8.26 1.46 15.71
N CYS A 182 8.68 1.76 16.93
CA CYS A 182 9.98 2.33 17.24
C CYS A 182 10.73 1.45 18.23
N ASN A 183 12.01 1.20 17.97
CA ASN A 183 12.93 0.61 18.93
C ASN A 183 14.29 1.33 18.88
N GLU A 184 15.29 0.77 19.55
CA GLU A 184 16.64 1.35 19.60
C GLU A 184 17.30 1.47 18.22
N GLU A 185 16.96 0.58 17.28
CA GLU A 185 17.53 0.55 15.93
C GLU A 185 16.86 1.58 15.01
N GLU A 186 15.53 1.56 14.93
CA GLU A 186 14.79 2.45 14.02
C GLU A 186 13.33 2.69 14.44
N CYS A 187 12.72 3.72 13.84
CA CYS A 187 11.28 3.87 13.76
C CYS A 187 10.83 3.55 12.34
N ARG A 188 9.75 2.78 12.19
CA ARG A 188 9.18 2.40 10.90
C ARG A 188 7.65 2.47 10.93
N PRO A 189 7.00 2.90 9.84
CA PRO A 189 5.57 2.77 9.75
C PRO A 189 5.17 1.29 9.60
N VAL A 190 4.08 0.89 10.25
CA VAL A 190 3.60 -0.50 10.28
C VAL A 190 2.32 -0.67 9.48
N ASN A 191 1.37 0.27 9.61
CA ASN A 191 0.08 0.18 8.93
C ASN A 191 -0.02 1.01 7.65
N THR A 192 1.06 1.69 7.26
CA THR A 192 1.12 2.24 5.91
C THR A 192 1.73 1.18 5.03
N SER A 193 1.04 0.84 3.93
CA SER A 193 1.74 0.25 2.81
C SER A 193 2.88 1.20 2.51
N LYS A 194 4.11 0.75 2.32
CA LYS A 194 5.25 1.64 2.04
C LYS A 194 4.91 2.57 0.87
N SER A 195 4.33 3.74 1.14
CA SER A 195 4.50 4.91 0.32
C SER A 195 5.98 5.23 0.45
N ALA A 196 6.59 5.46 -0.71
CA ALA A 196 7.98 5.82 -0.90
C ALA A 196 8.51 6.47 0.37
N GLY A 197 9.47 5.81 1.03
CA GLY A 197 10.20 6.47 2.10
C GLY A 197 10.53 7.86 1.58
N LYS A 198 10.21 8.89 2.37
CA LYS A 198 10.56 10.28 2.12
C LYS A 198 11.88 10.26 1.37
N THR A 199 11.82 10.35 0.05
CA THR A 199 13.04 10.42 -0.74
C THR A 199 13.66 11.66 -0.17
N THR A 200 14.84 11.51 0.40
CA THR A 200 15.63 12.60 0.91
C THR A 200 16.03 13.44 -0.31
N ASP A 201 15.08 14.21 -0.82
CA ASP A 201 15.22 15.22 -1.84
C ASP A 201 13.93 16.08 -1.80
N ASP A 202 14.05 17.30 -1.27
CA ASP A 202 13.00 18.33 -1.22
C ASP A 202 12.73 18.91 -2.63
N THR A 203 12.47 18.04 -3.60
CA THR A 203 11.94 18.43 -4.90
C THR A 203 10.68 17.61 -5.15
N LEU A 204 9.53 18.23 -4.84
CA LEU A 204 8.28 17.86 -5.49
C LEU A 204 8.56 17.79 -7.00
N PRO A 205 8.15 16.70 -7.70
CA PRO A 205 8.24 16.64 -9.16
C PRO A 205 7.67 17.91 -9.78
N GLU A 206 8.28 18.42 -10.86
CA GLU A 206 8.05 19.78 -11.40
C GLU A 206 6.59 20.05 -11.80
N HIS A 207 5.76 19.00 -11.89
CA HIS A 207 4.42 19.02 -12.50
C HIS A 207 3.26 18.59 -11.60
N VAL A 208 3.47 18.37 -10.30
CA VAL A 208 2.43 17.91 -9.35
C VAL A 208 1.15 18.74 -9.43
N ASP A 209 1.25 20.06 -9.35
CA ASP A 209 0.09 20.96 -9.35
C ASP A 209 -0.66 20.95 -10.70
N GLU A 210 0.08 20.84 -11.81
CA GLU A 210 -0.50 20.80 -13.16
C GLU A 210 -1.25 19.48 -13.40
N VAL A 211 -0.69 18.37 -12.93
CA VAL A 211 -1.29 17.03 -12.98
C VAL A 211 -2.58 16.97 -12.15
N GLN A 212 -2.59 17.57 -10.95
CA GLN A 212 -3.80 17.68 -10.12
C GLN A 212 -4.91 18.44 -10.82
N ASN A 213 -4.57 19.56 -11.44
CA ASN A 213 -5.55 20.38 -12.15
C ASN A 213 -6.13 19.65 -13.36
N ILE A 214 -5.30 18.92 -14.11
CA ILE A 214 -5.77 18.09 -15.22
C ILE A 214 -6.64 16.94 -14.71
N ALA A 215 -6.25 16.23 -13.65
CA ALA A 215 -7.09 15.16 -13.07
C ALA A 215 -8.47 15.68 -12.64
N ARG A 216 -8.54 16.84 -11.99
CA ARG A 216 -9.79 17.52 -11.61
C ARG A 216 -10.68 17.83 -12.81
N GLU A 217 -10.12 18.33 -13.91
CA GLU A 217 -10.88 18.67 -15.12
C GLU A 217 -11.61 17.44 -15.69
N TYR A 218 -11.00 16.26 -15.56
CA TYR A 218 -11.55 14.98 -16.04
C TYR A 218 -12.36 14.24 -14.96
N ASN A 219 -12.60 14.89 -13.81
CA ASN A 219 -13.30 14.31 -12.67
C ASN A 219 -12.63 13.02 -12.15
N CYS A 220 -11.30 12.93 -12.24
CA CYS A 220 -10.50 11.81 -11.75
C CYS A 220 -9.89 12.14 -10.38
N ASP A 221 -9.49 11.11 -9.64
CA ASP A 221 -8.89 11.20 -8.30
C ASP A 221 -7.61 12.06 -8.34
N GLU A 222 -7.45 12.93 -7.34
CA GLU A 222 -6.24 13.72 -7.14
C GLU A 222 -5.11 12.88 -6.53
N SER A 223 -5.32 11.59 -6.33
CA SER A 223 -4.31 10.62 -5.95
C SER A 223 -3.61 10.13 -7.23
N PHE A 224 -2.45 10.67 -7.53
CA PHE A 224 -1.68 10.35 -8.75
C PHE A 224 -0.29 9.82 -8.40
N HIS A 225 0.23 8.95 -9.26
CA HIS A 225 1.58 8.43 -9.14
C HIS A 225 2.41 8.82 -10.36
N ASN A 226 3.63 9.30 -10.11
CA ASN A 226 4.61 9.48 -11.15
C ASN A 226 5.11 8.10 -11.60
N THR A 227 4.86 7.77 -12.86
CA THR A 227 5.14 6.49 -13.51
C THR A 227 6.44 6.52 -14.32
N ASP A 228 7.10 7.69 -14.43
CA ASP A 228 8.39 7.86 -15.09
C ASP A 228 9.17 9.04 -14.46
N LEU A 229 10.16 8.72 -13.63
CA LEU A 229 11.11 9.70 -13.07
C LEU A 229 12.33 9.91 -13.99
N SER A 230 12.16 9.76 -15.31
CA SER A 230 13.26 10.04 -16.22
C SER A 230 13.55 11.55 -16.30
N PRO A 231 14.81 11.95 -16.48
CA PRO A 231 15.17 13.36 -16.71
C PRO A 231 14.59 13.95 -18.00
N GLN A 232 13.93 13.15 -18.85
CA GLN A 232 13.48 13.55 -20.20
C GLN A 232 11.96 13.78 -20.29
N GLY A 233 11.21 13.48 -19.23
CA GLY A 233 9.76 13.69 -19.13
C GLY A 233 9.15 12.84 -18.02
N GLU A 234 8.04 13.32 -17.46
CA GLU A 234 7.27 12.65 -16.42
C GLU A 234 5.98 12.10 -17.01
N THR A 235 5.59 10.88 -16.62
CA THR A 235 4.26 10.35 -16.96
C THR A 235 3.49 10.11 -15.68
N TRP A 236 2.24 10.58 -15.62
CA TRP A 236 1.39 10.53 -14.45
C TRP A 236 0.09 9.81 -14.80
N MET A 237 -0.51 9.15 -13.82
CA MET A 237 -1.79 8.48 -13.97
C MET A 237 -2.72 8.82 -12.82
N ALA A 238 -3.98 9.15 -13.14
CA ALA A 238 -5.05 9.42 -12.17
C ALA A 238 -6.22 8.46 -12.41
N LYS A 239 -6.77 7.85 -11.35
CA LYS A 239 -7.91 6.93 -11.45
C LYS A 239 -9.21 7.72 -11.59
N CYS A 240 -10.02 7.40 -12.59
CA CYS A 240 -11.29 8.07 -12.81
C CYS A 240 -12.46 7.26 -12.20
N PRO A 241 -13.58 7.90 -11.82
CA PRO A 241 -14.76 7.24 -11.28
C PRO A 241 -15.38 6.20 -12.22
N THR A 242 -15.09 6.28 -13.52
CA THR A 242 -15.51 5.29 -14.51
C THR A 242 -14.76 3.96 -14.40
N GLY A 243 -13.68 3.91 -13.62
CA GLY A 243 -12.76 2.78 -13.53
C GLY A 243 -11.58 2.86 -14.51
N ASP A 244 -11.59 3.81 -15.44
CA ASP A 244 -10.49 4.07 -16.37
C ASP A 244 -9.41 4.95 -15.72
N PHE A 245 -8.25 5.03 -16.36
CA PHE A 245 -7.16 5.91 -15.93
C PHE A 245 -6.95 7.06 -16.92
N LEU A 246 -6.77 8.25 -16.37
CA LEU A 246 -6.28 9.41 -17.11
C LEU A 246 -4.76 9.38 -17.11
N VAL A 247 -4.15 9.30 -18.29
CA VAL A 247 -2.69 9.33 -18.45
C VAL A 247 -2.27 10.73 -18.86
N ILE A 248 -1.35 11.33 -18.10
CA ILE A 248 -0.88 12.69 -18.28
C ILE A 248 0.64 12.64 -18.51
N LYS A 249 1.11 13.13 -19.65
CA LYS A 249 2.55 13.25 -19.94
C LYS A 249 3.00 14.68 -19.78
N CYS A 250 4.04 14.89 -19.00
CA CYS A 250 4.65 16.18 -18.78
C CYS A 250 6.07 16.21 -19.35
N SER A 251 6.36 17.27 -20.11
CA SER A 251 7.71 17.51 -20.64
C SER A 251 7.93 19.02 -20.79
N GLN A 252 9.12 19.50 -20.40
CA GLN A 252 9.56 20.87 -20.65
C GLN A 252 8.52 21.95 -20.23
N GLY A 253 7.96 21.84 -19.03
CA GLY A 253 7.08 22.87 -18.47
C GLY A 253 5.59 22.76 -18.83
N SER A 254 5.13 21.65 -19.42
CA SER A 254 3.70 21.46 -19.70
C SER A 254 3.28 20.00 -19.65
N CYS A 255 2.03 19.75 -19.25
CA CYS A 255 1.40 18.46 -19.18
C CYS A 255 0.26 18.32 -20.20
N MET A 256 0.10 17.13 -20.77
CA MET A 256 -0.97 16.82 -21.72
C MET A 256 -1.59 15.45 -21.45
N VAL A 257 -2.91 15.38 -21.56
CA VAL A 257 -3.63 14.10 -21.51
C VAL A 257 -3.33 13.30 -22.77
N THR A 258 -2.83 12.09 -22.61
CA THR A 258 -2.70 11.13 -23.70
C THR A 258 -3.94 10.25 -23.74
N LYS A 259 -4.59 10.20 -24.91
CA LYS A 259 -5.66 9.26 -25.21
C LYS A 259 -5.11 7.86 -25.48
#